data_AF-A0A661EF56-F1
#
_entry.id   AF-A0A661EF56-F1
#
_cell.length_a   1.000
_cell.length_b   1.000
_cell.length_c   1.000
_cell.angle_alpha   90.00
_cell.angle_beta   90.00
_cell.angle_gamma   90.00
#
_symmetry.space_group_name_H-M   'P 1'
#
loop_
_entity.id
_entity.type
_entity.pdbx_description
1 polymer ?
#
loop_
_entity_poly.entity_id
_entity_poly.type
_entity_poly.pdbx_seq_one_letter_code
_entity_poly.pdbx_strand_id
1 'polypeptide(L)'
;MLVDIRRNLHKVAAGAIVGLLVLAFASWGIGDYITGFSQISVASIDGKNITGQAYARARQLQEQRYRNQLGDNYQAGMLDQPMLKMALVQELINEYLRVTDAKKSGYRISPEELTRTITDIEVFQGPNGFDRQQYKDLLRRQGLSIGGFEKDLAESIVTDQVRTGLSTSSIVPPSEVAQLLKLQGQQRDVRFLLLPNDTFANQVEVDDQAIETFYDEHIDQFQTTEQVSIQFLELVLDDFAAEINIDDQILERLYSEQESEFLTPEKRRASHL
;
A
#
# COMPACT_ATOMS: atom_id res chain seq x y z
N MET A 1 -12.37 -33.02 58.88
CA MET A 1 -13.69 -32.37 58.70
C MET A 1 -13.61 -30.90 58.29
N LEU A 2 -12.83 -30.02 58.93
CA LEU A 2 -12.70 -28.61 58.49
C LEU A 2 -11.82 -28.40 57.23
N VAL A 3 -10.89 -29.31 56.96
CA VAL A 3 -10.00 -29.25 55.77
C VAL A 3 -10.72 -29.68 54.48
N ASP A 4 -11.65 -30.64 54.57
CA ASP A 4 -12.42 -31.13 53.42
C ASP A 4 -13.46 -30.12 52.93
N ILE A 5 -14.04 -29.34 53.84
CA ILE A 5 -14.97 -28.24 53.51
C ILE A 5 -14.23 -27.15 52.74
N ARG A 6 -13.02 -26.74 53.17
CA ARG A 6 -12.21 -25.72 52.47
C ARG A 6 -11.80 -26.19 51.06
N ARG A 7 -11.45 -27.47 50.89
CA ARG A 7 -11.00 -28.03 49.61
C ARG A 7 -12.14 -28.16 48.58
N ASN A 8 -13.36 -28.42 49.04
CA ASN A 8 -14.54 -28.43 48.16
C ASN A 8 -15.13 -27.03 47.93
N LEU A 9 -14.99 -26.08 48.87
CA LEU A 9 -15.43 -24.70 48.68
C LEU A 9 -14.70 -24.03 47.50
N HIS A 10 -13.40 -24.28 47.34
CA HIS A 10 -12.63 -23.76 46.19
C HIS A 10 -13.11 -24.32 44.86
N LYS A 11 -13.55 -25.59 44.81
CA LYS A 11 -14.08 -26.19 43.58
C LYS A 11 -15.46 -25.65 43.22
N VAL A 12 -16.33 -25.47 44.21
CA VAL A 12 -17.67 -24.90 44.01
C VAL A 12 -17.58 -23.41 43.67
N ALA A 13 -16.71 -22.65 44.34
CA ALA A 13 -16.48 -21.24 44.03
C ALA A 13 -15.83 -21.05 42.64
N ALA A 14 -14.85 -21.88 42.27
CA ALA A 14 -14.27 -21.86 40.93
C ALA A 14 -15.31 -22.22 39.86
N GLY A 15 -16.16 -23.22 40.11
CA GLY A 15 -17.26 -23.59 39.22
C GLY A 15 -18.28 -22.47 39.05
N ALA A 16 -18.61 -21.75 40.13
CA ALA A 16 -19.52 -20.61 40.09
C ALA A 16 -18.95 -19.45 39.27
N ILE A 17 -17.66 -19.11 39.45
CA ILE A 17 -16.99 -18.05 38.69
C ILE A 17 -16.92 -18.40 37.20
N VAL A 18 -16.54 -19.63 36.86
CA VAL A 18 -16.49 -20.10 35.46
C VAL A 18 -17.89 -20.08 34.84
N GLY A 19 -18.92 -20.52 35.56
CA GLY A 19 -20.30 -20.44 35.10
C GLY A 19 -20.77 -19.01 34.84
N LEU A 20 -20.40 -18.08 35.71
CA LEU A 20 -20.73 -16.65 35.57
C LEU A 20 -19.99 -16.02 34.39
N LEU A 21 -18.72 -16.38 34.16
CA LEU A 21 -17.98 -15.98 32.96
C LEU A 21 -18.63 -16.53 31.69
N VAL A 22 -18.99 -17.81 31.65
CA VAL A 22 -19.65 -18.41 30.49
C VAL A 22 -20.99 -17.74 30.20
N LEU A 23 -21.77 -17.40 31.22
CA LEU A 23 -23.03 -16.65 31.06
C LEU A 23 -22.80 -15.22 30.58
N ALA A 24 -21.77 -14.54 31.08
CA ALA A 24 -21.39 -13.20 30.62
C ALA A 24 -20.95 -13.22 29.14
N PHE A 25 -20.11 -14.17 28.75
CA PHE A 25 -19.69 -14.36 27.37
C PHE A 25 -20.82 -14.82 26.43
N ALA A 26 -21.77 -15.61 26.93
CA ALA A 26 -22.95 -16.03 26.17
C ALA A 26 -23.94 -14.86 25.95
N SER A 27 -24.04 -13.93 26.91
CA SER A 27 -24.93 -12.76 26.82
C SER A 27 -24.34 -11.63 25.98
N TRP A 28 -23.02 -11.46 25.96
CA TRP A 28 -22.34 -10.43 25.18
C TRP A 28 -21.92 -10.86 23.77
N GLY A 29 -21.94 -12.16 23.46
CA GLY A 29 -21.63 -12.69 22.14
C GLY A 29 -20.14 -12.76 21.84
N ILE A 30 -19.61 -13.97 21.69
CA ILE A 30 -18.24 -14.24 21.23
C ILE A 30 -18.09 -13.99 19.70
N GLY A 31 -19.20 -13.74 19.00
CA GLY A 31 -19.23 -13.59 17.53
C GLY A 31 -18.31 -12.50 16.99
N ASP A 32 -18.27 -11.33 17.64
CA ASP A 32 -17.55 -10.17 17.11
C ASP A 32 -16.02 -10.27 17.27
N TYR A 33 -15.53 -11.04 18.25
CA TYR A 33 -14.09 -11.24 18.47
C TYR A 33 -13.47 -12.23 17.49
N ILE A 34 -14.24 -13.19 16.98
CA ILE A 34 -13.75 -14.17 15.98
C ILE A 34 -13.79 -13.57 14.56
N THR A 35 -14.64 -12.59 14.31
CA THR A 35 -14.69 -11.84 13.04
C THR A 35 -13.87 -10.54 13.06
N GLY A 36 -12.98 -10.37 14.05
CA GLY A 36 -12.15 -9.19 14.29
C GLY A 36 -11.05 -8.90 13.27
N PHE A 37 -11.27 -9.18 11.99
CA PHE A 37 -10.79 -8.29 10.93
C PHE A 37 -12.03 -7.61 10.38
N SER A 38 -12.35 -6.40 10.88
CA SER A 38 -13.10 -5.49 10.03
C SER A 38 -12.31 -5.45 8.72
N GLN A 39 -12.91 -5.93 7.63
CA GLN A 39 -12.30 -5.75 6.33
C GLN A 39 -12.28 -4.24 6.13
N ILE A 40 -11.14 -3.62 6.47
CA ILE A 40 -10.92 -2.19 6.28
C ILE A 40 -11.29 -1.92 4.82
N SER A 41 -12.42 -1.25 4.63
CA SER A 41 -12.94 -0.94 3.30
C SER A 41 -12.26 0.35 2.87
N VAL A 42 -11.60 0.31 1.72
CA VAL A 42 -10.91 1.47 1.16
C VAL A 42 -11.88 2.33 0.34
N ALA A 43 -12.92 1.72 -0.22
CA ALA A 43 -14.01 2.38 -0.93
C ALA A 43 -15.24 1.46 -1.01
N SER A 44 -16.43 2.03 -1.22
CA SER A 44 -17.67 1.27 -1.45
C SER A 44 -18.35 1.74 -2.74
N ILE A 45 -18.82 0.79 -3.55
CA ILE A 45 -19.41 1.03 -4.87
C ILE A 45 -20.62 0.10 -5.02
N ASP A 46 -21.82 0.65 -5.21
CA ASP A 46 -23.07 -0.12 -5.35
C ASP A 46 -23.26 -1.18 -4.25
N GLY A 47 -22.89 -0.86 -3.00
CA GLY A 47 -23.00 -1.78 -1.85
C GLY A 47 -21.91 -2.86 -1.80
N LYS A 48 -20.93 -2.86 -2.71
CA LYS A 48 -19.75 -3.74 -2.65
C LYS A 48 -18.52 -2.96 -2.21
N ASN A 49 -17.81 -3.53 -1.24
CA ASN A 49 -16.61 -2.93 -0.65
C ASN A 49 -15.34 -3.36 -1.40
N ILE A 50 -14.47 -2.39 -1.68
CA ILE A 50 -13.07 -2.63 -2.04
C ILE A 50 -12.33 -2.88 -0.73
N THR A 51 -11.90 -4.13 -0.53
CA THR A 51 -11.20 -4.54 0.69
C THR A 51 -9.77 -4.00 0.72
N GLY A 52 -9.23 -3.77 1.92
CA GLY A 52 -7.82 -3.43 2.12
C GLY A 52 -6.87 -4.47 1.53
N GLN A 53 -7.29 -5.74 1.44
CA GLN A 53 -6.53 -6.80 0.77
C GLN A 53 -6.44 -6.59 -0.74
N ALA A 54 -7.55 -6.21 -1.40
CA ALA A 54 -7.56 -5.89 -2.81
C ALA A 54 -6.66 -4.69 -3.11
N TYR A 55 -6.75 -3.64 -2.28
CA TYR A 55 -5.88 -2.47 -2.38
C TYR A 55 -4.41 -2.81 -2.17
N ALA A 56 -4.06 -3.61 -1.16
CA ALA A 56 -2.68 -4.02 -0.90
C ALA A 56 -2.09 -4.82 -2.07
N ARG A 57 -2.87 -5.74 -2.65
CA ARG A 57 -2.47 -6.50 -3.85
C ARG A 57 -2.24 -5.59 -5.05
N ALA A 58 -3.17 -4.66 -5.31
CA ALA A 58 -3.06 -3.71 -6.40
C ALA A 58 -1.84 -2.80 -6.24
N ARG A 59 -1.56 -2.35 -5.00
CA ARG A 59 -0.36 -1.55 -4.67
C ARG A 59 0.91 -2.33 -4.96
N GLN A 60 0.99 -3.60 -4.52
CA GLN A 60 2.16 -4.45 -4.77
C GLN A 60 2.42 -4.65 -6.28
N LEU A 61 1.37 -4.91 -7.06
CA LEU A 61 1.48 -5.04 -8.52
C LEU A 61 1.93 -3.73 -9.18
N GLN A 62 1.37 -2.60 -8.76
CA GLN A 62 1.76 -1.29 -9.27
C GLN A 62 3.21 -0.95 -8.92
N GLU A 63 3.65 -1.34 -7.72
CA GLU A 63 5.03 -1.14 -7.26
C GLU A 63 6.02 -1.95 -8.11
N GLN A 64 5.69 -3.21 -8.41
CA GLN A 64 6.51 -4.04 -9.29
C GLN A 64 6.59 -3.44 -10.71
N ARG A 65 5.49 -2.93 -11.25
CA ARG A 65 5.47 -2.26 -12.56
C ARG A 65 6.38 -1.03 -12.57
N TYR A 66 6.28 -0.16 -11.56
CA TYR A 66 7.14 1.02 -11.48
C TYR A 66 8.61 0.66 -11.29
N ARG A 67 8.94 -0.33 -10.46
CA ARG A 67 10.32 -0.83 -10.33
C ARG A 67 10.87 -1.33 -11.67
N ASN A 68 10.08 -2.07 -12.43
CA ASN A 68 10.49 -2.58 -13.74
C ASN A 68 10.66 -1.48 -14.80
N GLN A 69 9.87 -0.40 -14.73
CA GLN A 69 9.92 0.71 -15.69
C GLN A 69 10.99 1.75 -15.36
N LEU A 70 11.15 2.09 -14.08
CA LEU A 70 12.01 3.18 -13.62
C LEU A 70 13.41 2.70 -13.21
N GLY A 71 13.58 1.41 -12.90
CA GLY A 71 14.85 0.85 -12.42
C GLY A 71 15.37 1.63 -11.22
N ASP A 72 16.60 2.12 -11.34
CA ASP A 72 17.32 2.87 -10.29
C ASP A 72 16.65 4.20 -9.93
N ASN A 73 15.78 4.74 -10.78
CA ASN A 73 15.04 5.98 -10.49
C ASN A 73 13.83 5.76 -9.58
N TYR A 74 13.51 4.51 -9.20
CA TYR A 74 12.40 4.24 -8.29
C TYR A 74 12.72 4.69 -6.86
N GLN A 75 11.90 5.61 -6.33
CA GLN A 75 12.00 6.07 -4.95
C GLN A 75 11.05 5.28 -4.05
N ALA A 76 11.56 4.80 -2.92
CA ALA A 76 10.74 4.15 -1.90
C ALA A 76 9.65 5.11 -1.41
N GLY A 77 8.42 4.63 -1.30
CA GLY A 77 7.28 5.46 -0.89
C GLY A 77 6.67 6.33 -2.00
N MET A 78 7.08 6.18 -3.26
CA MET A 78 6.44 6.87 -4.40
C MET A 78 4.91 6.66 -4.41
N LEU A 79 4.45 5.43 -4.17
CA LEU A 79 3.02 5.10 -4.08
C LEU A 79 2.33 5.61 -2.81
N ASP A 80 3.04 6.26 -1.90
CA ASP A 80 2.46 6.83 -0.68
C ASP A 80 1.94 8.25 -0.88
N GLN A 81 2.29 8.88 -2.00
CA GLN A 81 1.75 10.18 -2.39
C GLN A 81 0.22 10.12 -2.52
N PRO A 82 -0.53 11.09 -1.94
CA PRO A 82 -1.99 11.08 -1.94
C PRO A 82 -2.61 10.94 -3.34
N MET A 83 -2.04 11.59 -4.34
CA MET A 83 -2.51 11.52 -5.72
C MET A 83 -2.41 10.10 -6.30
N LEU A 84 -1.29 9.41 -6.06
CA LEU A 84 -1.09 8.04 -6.56
C LEU A 84 -1.94 7.01 -5.81
N LYS A 85 -2.13 7.20 -4.50
CA LYS A 85 -3.08 6.40 -3.72
C LYS A 85 -4.50 6.54 -4.28
N MET A 86 -4.94 7.78 -4.52
CA MET A 86 -6.27 8.04 -5.09
C MET A 86 -6.41 7.47 -6.50
N ALA A 87 -5.39 7.62 -7.35
CA ALA A 87 -5.39 7.02 -8.69
C ALA A 87 -5.53 5.50 -8.65
N LEU A 88 -4.85 4.83 -7.71
CA LEU A 88 -4.96 3.37 -7.54
C LEU A 88 -6.36 2.95 -7.06
N VAL A 89 -6.94 3.69 -6.12
CA VAL A 89 -8.33 3.45 -5.68
C VAL A 89 -9.31 3.66 -6.85
N GLN A 90 -9.13 4.73 -7.63
CA GLN A 90 -9.95 5.00 -8.80
C GLN A 90 -9.84 3.89 -9.85
N GLU A 91 -8.64 3.34 -10.06
CA GLU A 91 -8.46 2.23 -10.98
C GLU A 91 -9.21 0.97 -10.52
N LEU A 92 -9.19 0.67 -9.22
CA LEU A 92 -9.97 -0.43 -8.65
C LEU A 92 -11.48 -0.20 -8.77
N ILE A 93 -11.93 1.04 -8.57
CA ILE A 93 -13.33 1.43 -8.78
C ILE A 93 -13.72 1.19 -10.24
N ASN A 94 -12.92 1.72 -11.18
CA ASN A 94 -13.18 1.59 -12.61
C ASN A 94 -13.20 0.13 -13.05
N GLU A 95 -12.27 -0.69 -12.56
CA GLU A 95 -12.23 -2.12 -12.88
C GLU A 95 -13.49 -2.84 -12.40
N TYR A 96 -13.90 -2.58 -11.16
CA TYR A 96 -15.14 -3.12 -10.61
C TYR A 96 -16.36 -2.71 -11.45
N LEU A 97 -16.45 -1.44 -11.83
CA LEU A 97 -17.53 -0.92 -12.66
C LEU A 97 -17.54 -1.56 -14.05
N ARG A 98 -16.37 -1.67 -14.72
CA ARG A 98 -16.24 -2.30 -16.04
C ARG A 98 -16.72 -3.76 -16.02
N VAL A 99 -16.26 -4.55 -15.06
CA VAL A 99 -16.67 -5.96 -14.91
C VAL A 99 -18.16 -6.05 -14.63
N THR A 100 -18.68 -5.18 -13.76
CA THR A 100 -20.10 -5.17 -13.38
C THR A 100 -20.99 -4.78 -14.57
N ASP A 101 -20.62 -3.74 -15.31
CA ASP A 101 -21.35 -3.27 -16.47
C ASP A 101 -21.34 -4.29 -17.62
N ALA A 102 -20.18 -4.88 -17.92
CA ALA A 102 -20.07 -5.97 -18.89
C ALA A 102 -20.98 -7.15 -18.50
N LYS A 103 -20.98 -7.53 -17.22
CA LYS A 103 -21.88 -8.59 -16.72
C LYS A 103 -23.36 -8.18 -16.79
N LYS A 104 -23.72 -6.93 -16.47
CA LYS A 104 -25.10 -6.43 -16.61
C LYS A 104 -25.56 -6.41 -18.07
N SER A 105 -24.65 -6.12 -18.99
CA SER A 105 -24.87 -6.10 -20.44
C SER A 105 -24.93 -7.50 -21.09
N GLY A 106 -24.86 -8.58 -20.29
CA GLY A 106 -25.02 -9.96 -20.76
C GLY A 106 -23.73 -10.66 -21.20
N TYR A 107 -22.58 -10.00 -21.17
CA TYR A 107 -21.29 -10.61 -21.52
C TYR A 107 -20.90 -11.70 -20.51
N ARG A 108 -20.58 -12.90 -21.00
CA ARG A 108 -20.20 -14.06 -20.18
C ARG A 108 -19.09 -14.83 -20.89
N ILE A 109 -18.42 -15.69 -20.13
CA ILE A 109 -17.51 -16.70 -20.65
C ILE A 109 -17.99 -18.07 -20.16
N SER A 110 -17.96 -19.07 -21.03
CA SER A 110 -18.31 -20.44 -20.64
C SER A 110 -17.12 -21.11 -19.93
N PRO A 111 -17.36 -22.10 -19.06
CA PRO A 111 -16.27 -22.85 -18.43
C PRO A 111 -15.33 -23.52 -19.44
N GLU A 112 -15.87 -23.99 -20.57
CA GLU A 112 -15.12 -24.63 -21.64
C GLU A 112 -14.17 -23.64 -22.33
N GLU A 113 -14.66 -22.43 -22.63
CA GLU A 113 -13.85 -21.38 -23.25
C GLU A 113 -12.79 -20.83 -22.29
N LEU A 114 -13.12 -20.69 -21.00
CA LEU A 114 -12.16 -20.36 -19.97
C LEU A 114 -11.06 -21.44 -19.89
N THR A 115 -11.44 -22.70 -19.89
CA THR A 115 -10.50 -23.83 -19.86
C THR A 115 -9.60 -23.81 -21.07
N ARG A 116 -10.16 -23.64 -22.28
CA ARG A 116 -9.38 -23.52 -23.53
C ARG A 116 -8.38 -22.36 -23.44
N THR A 117 -8.86 -21.19 -23.01
CA THR A 117 -7.99 -20.02 -22.86
C THR A 117 -6.82 -20.29 -21.92
N ILE A 118 -7.08 -20.97 -20.79
CA ILE A 118 -6.02 -21.34 -19.83
C ILE A 118 -5.05 -22.35 -20.44
N THR A 119 -5.55 -23.35 -21.16
CA THR A 119 -4.69 -24.38 -21.77
C THR A 119 -3.84 -23.85 -22.92
N ASP A 120 -4.27 -22.77 -23.57
CA ASP A 120 -3.56 -22.13 -24.68
C ASP A 120 -2.44 -21.18 -24.21
N ILE A 121 -2.40 -20.83 -22.92
CA ILE A 121 -1.33 -20.00 -22.35
C ILE A 121 0.01 -20.75 -22.39
N GLU A 122 0.95 -20.25 -23.20
CA GLU A 122 2.26 -20.87 -23.44
C GLU A 122 3.04 -21.18 -22.16
N VAL A 123 3.00 -20.29 -21.17
CA VAL A 123 3.76 -20.48 -19.91
C VAL A 123 3.23 -21.67 -19.08
N PHE A 124 2.02 -22.17 -19.37
CA PHE A 124 1.44 -23.36 -18.76
C PHE A 124 1.62 -24.62 -19.62
N GLN A 125 2.30 -24.51 -20.75
CA GLN A 125 2.62 -25.66 -21.61
C GLN A 125 3.95 -26.31 -21.17
N GLY A 126 3.97 -27.64 -21.23
CA GLY A 126 5.15 -28.48 -21.17
C GLY A 126 5.42 -29.18 -22.51
N PRO A 127 6.29 -30.20 -22.55
CA PRO A 127 6.70 -30.85 -23.79
C PRO A 127 5.57 -31.46 -24.62
N ASN A 128 4.43 -31.78 -23.99
CA ASN A 128 3.28 -32.45 -24.62
C ASN A 128 1.99 -31.60 -24.56
N GLY A 129 2.12 -30.26 -24.49
CA GLY A 129 0.99 -29.35 -24.31
C GLY A 129 0.76 -28.98 -22.84
N PHE A 130 -0.47 -28.62 -22.45
CA PHE A 130 -0.76 -28.10 -21.12
C PHE A 130 -0.26 -29.02 -19.97
N ASP A 131 0.57 -28.45 -19.10
CA ASP A 131 1.10 -29.12 -17.91
C ASP A 131 0.41 -28.57 -16.65
N ARG A 132 -0.46 -29.39 -16.07
CA ARG A 132 -1.22 -29.04 -14.87
C ARG A 132 -0.33 -28.82 -13.64
N GLN A 133 0.81 -29.51 -13.54
CA GLN A 133 1.73 -29.36 -12.41
C GLN A 133 2.48 -28.03 -12.53
N GLN A 134 2.99 -27.72 -13.73
CA GLN A 134 3.59 -26.44 -14.03
C GLN A 134 2.64 -25.26 -13.79
N TYR A 135 1.38 -25.38 -14.24
CA TYR A 135 0.32 -24.40 -13.96
C TYR A 135 0.17 -24.14 -12.46
N LYS A 136 -0.02 -25.20 -11.66
CA LYS A 136 -0.16 -25.07 -10.20
C LYS A 136 1.06 -24.47 -9.53
N ASP A 137 2.26 -24.89 -9.94
CA ASP A 137 3.51 -24.45 -9.33
C ASP A 137 3.85 -23.01 -9.70
N LEU A 138 3.50 -22.55 -10.91
CA LEU A 138 3.61 -21.14 -11.29
C LEU A 138 2.66 -20.25 -10.49
N LEU A 139 1.38 -20.63 -10.39
CA LEU A 139 0.42 -19.87 -9.59
C LEU A 139 0.84 -19.80 -8.12
N ARG A 140 1.29 -20.93 -7.55
CA ARG A 140 1.78 -20.97 -6.16
C ARG A 140 2.99 -20.06 -5.95
N ARG A 141 3.94 -20.04 -6.90
CA ARG A 141 5.11 -19.13 -6.85
C ARG A 141 4.71 -17.65 -6.88
N GLN A 142 3.59 -17.32 -7.52
CA GLN A 142 3.04 -15.97 -7.55
C GLN A 142 2.09 -15.66 -6.38
N GLY A 143 1.87 -16.61 -5.46
CA GLY A 143 0.93 -16.46 -4.34
C GLY A 143 -0.54 -16.45 -4.76
N LEU A 144 -0.85 -16.95 -5.96
CA LEU A 144 -2.21 -17.01 -6.51
C LEU A 144 -2.87 -18.35 -6.21
N SER A 145 -4.16 -18.32 -5.89
CA SER A 145 -4.99 -19.53 -5.87
C SER A 145 -5.55 -19.81 -7.26
N ILE A 146 -5.78 -21.09 -7.57
CA ILE A 146 -6.35 -21.53 -8.85
C ILE A 146 -7.69 -20.83 -9.13
N GLY A 147 -8.64 -20.91 -8.19
CA GLY A 147 -9.95 -20.28 -8.36
C GLY A 147 -9.91 -18.75 -8.38
N GLY A 148 -8.89 -18.14 -7.74
CA GLY A 148 -8.66 -16.70 -7.84
C GLY A 148 -8.20 -16.31 -9.24
N PHE A 149 -7.18 -16.99 -9.76
CA PHE A 149 -6.67 -16.78 -11.11
C PHE A 149 -7.76 -17.00 -12.18
N GLU A 150 -8.49 -18.11 -12.10
CA GLU A 150 -9.56 -18.43 -13.05
C GLU A 150 -10.68 -17.38 -13.04
N LYS A 151 -11.03 -16.88 -11.85
CA LYS A 151 -11.99 -15.79 -11.71
C LYS A 151 -11.46 -14.49 -12.32
N ASP A 152 -10.24 -14.10 -11.98
CA ASP A 152 -9.63 -12.85 -12.46
C ASP A 152 -9.49 -12.89 -14.00
N LEU A 153 -9.10 -14.04 -14.56
CA LEU A 153 -9.03 -14.27 -16.00
C LEU A 153 -10.41 -14.20 -16.66
N ALA A 154 -11.43 -14.83 -16.07
CA ALA A 154 -12.79 -14.76 -16.58
C ALA A 154 -13.34 -13.33 -16.59
N GLU A 155 -13.07 -12.55 -15.55
CA GLU A 155 -13.46 -11.14 -15.47
C GLU A 155 -12.74 -10.28 -16.52
N SER A 156 -11.44 -10.53 -16.73
CA SER A 156 -10.64 -9.88 -17.79
C SER A 156 -11.16 -10.19 -19.20
N ILE A 157 -11.51 -11.46 -19.49
CA ILE A 157 -12.04 -11.82 -20.82
C ILE A 157 -13.41 -11.18 -21.06
N VAL A 158 -14.27 -11.13 -20.04
CA VAL A 158 -15.59 -10.50 -20.14
C VAL A 158 -15.48 -8.99 -20.43
N THR A 159 -14.54 -8.29 -19.81
CA THR A 159 -14.32 -6.86 -20.10
C THR A 159 -13.65 -6.64 -21.46
N ASP A 160 -12.76 -7.53 -21.88
CA ASP A 160 -12.12 -7.45 -23.19
C ASP A 160 -13.10 -7.69 -24.35
N GLN A 161 -14.09 -8.55 -24.19
CA GLN A 161 -15.17 -8.73 -25.17
C GLN A 161 -15.89 -7.41 -25.48
N VAL A 162 -16.15 -6.56 -24.47
CA VAL A 162 -16.77 -5.25 -24.67
C VAL A 162 -15.86 -4.33 -25.48
N ARG A 163 -14.58 -4.27 -25.11
CA ARG A 163 -13.57 -3.45 -25.79
C ARG A 163 -13.42 -3.87 -27.26
N THR A 164 -13.29 -5.17 -27.50
CA THR A 164 -13.12 -5.74 -28.84
C THR A 164 -14.38 -5.60 -29.68
N GLY A 165 -15.57 -5.77 -29.07
CA GLY A 165 -16.84 -5.50 -29.74
C GLY A 165 -16.94 -4.05 -30.20
N LEU A 166 -16.56 -3.09 -29.35
CA LEU A 166 -16.58 -1.68 -29.72
C LEU A 166 -15.56 -1.36 -30.82
N SER A 167 -14.33 -1.87 -30.72
CA SER A 167 -13.29 -1.58 -31.71
C SER A 167 -13.61 -2.17 -33.09
N THR A 168 -14.11 -3.41 -33.11
CA THR A 168 -14.45 -4.12 -34.37
C THR A 168 -15.76 -3.65 -35.00
N SER A 169 -16.71 -3.12 -34.21
CA SER A 169 -17.96 -2.55 -34.72
C SER A 169 -17.82 -1.10 -35.20
N SER A 170 -16.72 -0.44 -34.89
CA SER A 170 -16.49 0.94 -35.30
C SER A 170 -16.25 1.01 -36.81
N ILE A 171 -17.12 1.75 -37.51
CA ILE A 171 -16.96 2.07 -38.94
C ILE A 171 -16.32 3.45 -39.01
N VAL A 172 -15.10 3.54 -39.53
CA VAL A 172 -14.42 4.81 -39.78
C VAL A 172 -14.49 5.13 -41.28
N PRO A 173 -15.26 6.13 -41.71
CA PRO A 173 -15.32 6.52 -43.11
C PRO A 173 -13.95 6.99 -43.63
N PRO A 174 -13.56 6.64 -44.88
CA PRO A 174 -12.31 7.14 -45.46
C PRO A 174 -12.19 8.67 -45.47
N SER A 175 -13.33 9.38 -45.53
CA SER A 175 -13.37 10.85 -45.46
C SER A 175 -12.91 11.41 -44.11
N GLU A 176 -13.24 10.76 -43.00
CA GLU A 176 -12.80 11.18 -41.66
C GLU A 176 -11.29 11.00 -41.50
N VAL A 177 -10.76 9.86 -41.97
CA VAL A 177 -9.32 9.61 -41.99
C VAL A 177 -8.60 10.66 -42.84
N ALA A 178 -9.11 10.96 -44.03
CA ALA A 178 -8.54 11.98 -44.90
C ALA A 178 -8.56 13.38 -44.27
N GLN A 179 -9.63 13.73 -43.55
CA GLN A 179 -9.74 15.01 -42.85
C GLN A 179 -8.76 15.09 -41.67
N LEU A 180 -8.63 14.03 -40.89
CA LEU A 180 -7.66 13.94 -39.79
C LEU A 180 -6.22 14.08 -40.31
N LEU A 181 -5.88 13.37 -41.38
CA LEU A 181 -4.56 13.47 -42.01
C LEU A 181 -4.29 14.88 -42.55
N LYS A 182 -5.31 15.51 -43.15
CA LYS A 182 -5.20 16.90 -43.62
C LYS A 182 -4.98 17.89 -42.47
N LEU A 183 -5.62 17.66 -41.30
CA LEU A 183 -5.43 18.47 -40.10
C LEU A 183 -4.04 18.25 -39.48
N GLN A 184 -3.59 17.01 -39.36
CA GLN A 184 -2.25 16.68 -38.84
C GLN A 184 -1.13 17.21 -39.75
N GLY A 185 -1.32 17.14 -41.06
CA GLY A 185 -0.39 17.67 -42.07
C GLY A 185 -0.56 19.16 -42.34
N GLN A 186 -1.40 19.87 -41.57
CA GLN A 186 -1.64 21.29 -41.80
C GLN A 186 -0.41 22.11 -41.44
N GLN A 187 0.25 22.68 -42.46
CA GLN A 187 1.28 23.70 -42.28
C GLN A 187 0.64 25.08 -42.23
N ARG A 188 1.20 25.97 -41.40
CA ARG A 188 0.78 27.37 -41.28
C ARG A 188 2.01 28.25 -41.33
N ASP A 189 2.01 29.16 -42.30
CA ASP A 189 3.02 30.20 -42.37
C ASP A 189 2.62 31.32 -41.42
N VAL A 190 3.45 31.55 -40.40
CA VAL A 190 3.29 32.66 -39.46
C VAL A 190 4.33 33.73 -39.77
N ARG A 191 3.88 34.98 -39.84
CA ARG A 191 4.78 36.13 -39.82
C ARG A 191 4.75 36.71 -38.42
N PHE A 192 5.92 36.82 -37.82
CA PHE A 192 6.09 37.47 -36.54
C PHE A 192 7.06 38.63 -36.68
N LEU A 193 6.86 39.65 -35.86
CA LEU A 193 7.81 40.73 -35.67
C LEU A 193 8.53 40.45 -34.35
N LEU A 194 9.84 40.24 -34.42
CA LEU A 194 10.67 40.15 -33.22
C LEU A 194 11.11 41.57 -32.85
N LEU A 195 10.78 42.02 -31.65
CA LEU A 195 11.20 43.31 -31.11
C LEU A 195 12.37 43.04 -30.15
N PRO A 196 13.63 43.21 -30.57
CA PRO A 196 14.78 43.00 -29.70
C PRO A 196 14.85 44.09 -28.62
N ASN A 197 14.86 43.66 -27.36
CA ASN A 197 14.90 44.56 -26.20
C ASN A 197 16.10 45.52 -26.25
N ASP A 198 17.26 45.07 -26.77
CA ASP A 198 18.48 45.87 -26.87
C ASP A 198 18.30 47.17 -27.69
N THR A 199 17.36 47.18 -28.65
CA THR A 199 17.06 48.38 -29.44
C THR A 199 16.40 49.49 -28.61
N PHE A 200 15.74 49.11 -27.51
CA PHE A 200 15.01 50.02 -26.63
C PHE A 200 15.71 50.21 -25.27
N ALA A 201 16.64 49.34 -24.89
CA ALA A 201 17.35 49.40 -23.62
C ALA A 201 18.04 50.76 -23.40
N ASN A 202 18.66 51.32 -24.43
CA ASN A 202 19.33 52.63 -24.36
C ASN A 202 18.37 53.83 -24.38
N GLN A 203 17.07 53.59 -24.57
CA GLN A 203 16.03 54.64 -24.55
C GLN A 203 15.36 54.76 -23.18
N VAL A 204 15.69 53.83 -22.26
CA VAL A 204 15.17 53.82 -20.89
C VAL A 204 16.29 54.25 -19.96
N GLU A 205 16.14 55.42 -19.34
CA GLU A 205 16.95 55.82 -18.19
C GLU A 205 16.19 55.40 -16.93
N VAL A 206 16.83 54.58 -16.10
CA VAL A 206 16.34 54.24 -14.76
C VAL A 206 17.12 55.10 -13.78
N ASP A 207 16.43 56.00 -13.09
CA ASP A 207 17.04 56.80 -12.04
C ASP A 207 17.12 56.03 -10.71
N ASP A 208 18.00 56.50 -9.81
CA ASP A 208 18.23 55.83 -8.52
C ASP A 208 16.96 55.81 -7.64
N GLN A 209 16.08 56.80 -7.80
CA GLN A 209 14.83 56.88 -7.03
C GLN A 209 13.83 55.81 -7.46
N ALA A 210 13.77 55.48 -8.76
CA ALA A 210 12.95 54.39 -9.29
C ALA A 210 13.49 53.02 -8.84
N ILE A 211 14.82 52.88 -8.72
CA ILE A 211 15.45 51.65 -8.18
C ILE A 211 15.08 51.48 -6.71
N GLU A 212 15.20 52.53 -5.90
CA GLU A 212 14.86 52.50 -4.47
C GLU A 212 13.37 52.18 -4.27
N THR A 213 12.48 52.85 -5.02
CA THR A 213 11.03 52.58 -4.97
C THR A 213 10.71 51.13 -5.33
N PHE A 214 11.33 50.59 -6.39
CA PHE A 214 11.09 49.21 -6.81
C PHE A 214 11.59 48.21 -5.77
N TYR A 215 12.77 48.45 -5.19
CA TYR A 215 13.35 47.62 -4.14
C TYR A 215 12.45 47.58 -2.89
N ASP A 216 11.98 48.74 -2.44
CA ASP A 216 11.11 48.85 -1.26
C ASP A 216 9.75 48.16 -1.46
N GLU A 217 9.16 48.29 -2.65
CA GLU A 217 7.88 47.65 -2.98
C GLU A 217 7.98 46.13 -3.16
N HIS A 218 9.18 45.59 -3.43
CA HIS A 218 9.41 44.18 -3.77
C HIS A 218 10.45 43.49 -2.87
N ILE A 219 10.57 43.94 -1.61
CA ILE A 219 11.58 43.45 -0.67
C ILE A 219 11.61 41.92 -0.54
N ASP A 220 10.46 41.26 -0.67
CA ASP A 220 10.32 39.80 -0.61
C ASP A 220 11.10 39.07 -1.72
N GLN A 221 11.35 39.71 -2.86
CA GLN A 221 12.12 39.14 -3.97
C GLN A 221 13.63 39.24 -3.77
N PHE A 222 14.07 40.07 -2.82
CA PHE A 222 15.48 40.35 -2.52
C PHE A 222 15.94 39.74 -1.18
N GLN A 223 15.08 38.96 -0.52
CA GLN A 223 15.45 38.23 0.69
C GLN A 223 16.30 37.00 0.37
N THR A 224 17.32 36.75 1.19
CA THR A 224 18.05 35.49 1.17
C THR A 224 17.23 34.39 1.86
N THR A 225 17.52 33.12 1.56
CA THR A 225 16.91 31.98 2.26
C THR A 225 17.00 32.15 3.78
N GLU A 226 15.95 31.73 4.48
CA GLU A 226 15.87 31.79 5.94
C GLU A 226 17.08 31.11 6.59
N GLN A 227 17.80 31.86 7.43
CA GLN A 227 18.95 31.38 8.20
C GLN A 227 18.65 31.56 9.69
N VAL A 228 18.89 30.51 10.48
CA VAL A 228 18.70 30.55 11.94
C VAL A 228 20.03 30.26 12.62
N SER A 229 20.41 31.11 13.56
CA SER A 229 21.55 30.89 14.45
C SER A 229 21.07 30.20 15.72
N ILE A 230 21.45 28.95 15.94
CA ILE A 230 21.05 28.17 17.12
C ILE A 230 22.26 27.93 18.01
N GLN A 231 22.13 28.26 19.30
CA GLN A 231 23.01 27.75 20.35
C GLN A 231 22.36 26.53 20.99
N PHE A 232 23.09 25.43 21.07
CA PHE A 232 22.66 24.23 21.77
C PHE A 232 23.76 23.74 22.70
N LEU A 233 23.34 23.05 23.76
CA LEU A 233 24.23 22.31 24.65
C LEU A 233 24.00 20.83 24.39
N GLU A 234 25.04 20.12 23.99
CA GLU A 234 25.00 18.67 23.79
C GLU A 234 25.42 17.97 25.08
N LEU A 235 24.63 17.01 25.54
CA LEU A 235 24.92 16.17 26.71
C LEU A 235 25.01 14.72 26.25
N VAL A 236 26.23 14.19 26.16
CA VAL A 236 26.49 12.80 25.77
C VAL A 236 26.75 11.98 27.02
N LEU A 237 25.99 10.90 27.21
CA LEU A 237 26.05 10.08 28.43
C LEU A 237 27.43 9.42 28.62
N ASP A 238 28.09 9.06 27.52
CA ASP A 238 29.42 8.42 27.52
C ASP A 238 30.50 9.34 28.10
N ASP A 239 30.37 10.66 27.93
CA ASP A 239 31.31 11.65 28.49
C ASP A 239 31.26 11.67 30.02
N PHE A 240 30.10 11.39 30.61
CA PHE A 240 29.92 11.30 32.06
C PHE A 240 30.25 9.91 32.60
N ALA A 241 29.99 8.86 31.82
CA ALA A 241 30.21 7.48 32.25
C ALA A 241 31.70 7.18 32.50
N ALA A 242 32.62 7.82 31.77
CA ALA A 242 34.06 7.63 31.93
C ALA A 242 34.63 8.24 33.23
N GLU A 243 33.95 9.22 33.84
CA GLU A 243 34.39 9.85 35.10
C GLU A 243 33.84 9.14 36.35
N ILE A 244 32.88 8.22 36.18
CA ILE A 244 32.29 7.47 37.30
C ILE A 244 33.24 6.34 37.69
N ASN A 245 33.98 6.53 38.78
CA ASN A 245 34.80 5.49 39.37
C ASN A 245 33.90 4.56 40.21
N ILE A 246 33.63 3.35 39.71
CA ILE A 246 32.80 2.37 40.40
C ILE A 246 33.63 1.67 41.47
N ASP A 247 33.34 1.92 42.74
CA ASP A 247 33.97 1.24 43.89
C ASP A 247 33.42 -0.18 44.06
N ASP A 248 34.29 -1.13 44.37
CA ASP A 248 33.96 -2.53 44.65
C ASP A 248 32.97 -2.64 45.82
N GLN A 249 33.00 -1.73 46.80
CA GLN A 249 32.01 -1.70 47.88
C GLN A 249 30.58 -1.41 47.39
N ILE A 250 30.45 -0.60 46.34
CA ILE A 250 29.16 -0.28 45.72
C ILE A 250 28.66 -1.49 44.92
N LEU A 251 29.57 -2.19 44.23
CA LEU A 251 29.26 -3.42 43.51
C LEU A 251 28.82 -4.54 44.45
N GLU A 252 29.53 -4.77 45.56
CA GLU A 252 29.15 -5.78 46.57
C GLU A 252 27.79 -5.47 47.20
N ARG A 253 27.53 -4.20 47.53
CA ARG A 253 26.22 -3.79 48.05
C ARG A 253 25.11 -4.04 47.03
N LEU A 254 25.28 -3.61 45.78
CA LEU A 254 24.29 -3.83 44.73
C LEU A 254 24.07 -5.32 44.44
N TYR A 255 25.14 -6.11 44.42
CA TYR A 255 25.07 -7.56 44.27
C TYR A 255 24.29 -8.22 45.42
N SER A 256 24.52 -7.79 46.67
CA SER A 256 23.78 -8.31 47.83
C SER A 256 22.29 -7.89 47.82
N GLU A 257 21.98 -6.68 47.36
CA GLU A 257 20.60 -6.19 47.23
C GLU A 257 19.83 -6.93 46.12
N GLN A 258 20.53 -7.39 45.07
CA GLN A 258 19.95 -8.08 43.90
C GLN A 258 20.27 -9.58 43.85
N GLU A 259 20.70 -10.17 44.97
CA GLU A 259 21.18 -11.56 45.05
C GLU A 259 20.15 -12.57 44.49
N SER A 260 18.86 -12.27 44.61
CA SER A 260 17.76 -13.11 44.10
C SER A 260 17.65 -13.18 42.57
N GLU A 261 18.22 -12.21 41.83
CA GLU A 261 18.26 -12.24 40.35
C GLU A 261 19.42 -13.08 39.81
N PHE A 262 20.46 -13.31 40.63
CA PHE A 262 21.68 -14.03 40.25
C PHE A 262 21.73 -15.48 40.76
N LEU A 263 20.81 -15.88 41.66
CA LEU A 263 20.71 -17.26 42.14
C LEU A 263 19.76 -18.10 41.28
N THR A 264 20.27 -19.21 40.74
CA THR A 264 19.43 -20.24 40.11
C THR A 264 19.04 -21.29 41.16
N PRO A 265 17.76 -21.44 41.56
CA PRO A 265 17.40 -22.35 42.65
C PRO A 265 17.66 -23.82 42.30
N GLU A 266 18.19 -24.57 43.27
CA GLU A 266 18.51 -26.00 43.13
C GLU A 266 17.23 -26.82 42.88
N LYS A 267 17.18 -27.56 41.77
CA LYS A 267 16.06 -28.47 41.44
C LYS A 267 16.44 -29.90 41.78
N ARG A 268 15.82 -30.48 42.82
CA ARG A 268 15.94 -31.92 43.13
C ARG A 268 14.70 -32.68 42.65
N ARG A 269 14.91 -33.81 41.99
CA ARG A 269 13.85 -34.72 41.52
C ARG A 269 13.89 -35.99 42.37
N ALA A 270 12.85 -36.21 43.17
CA ALA A 270 12.64 -37.47 43.88
C ALA A 270 11.68 -38.37 43.09
N SER A 271 12.06 -39.61 42.87
CA SER A 271 11.18 -40.67 42.34
C SER A 271 10.78 -41.60 43.49
N HIS A 272 9.49 -41.80 43.70
CA HIS A 272 8.96 -42.82 44.60
C HIS A 272 8.37 -43.98 43.77
N LEU A 273 8.70 -45.22 44.16
CA LEU A 273 7.97 -46.45 43.81
C LEU A 273 6.79 -46.67 44.76
#